data_AF-A0A1S9TYY0-F1
#
_entry.id   AF-A0A1S9TYY0-F1
#
_cell.length_a   1.000
_cell.length_b   1.000
_cell.length_c   1.000
_cell.angle_alpha   90.00
_cell.angle_beta   90.00
_cell.angle_gamma   90.00
#
_symmetry.space_group_name_H-M   'P 1'
#
loop_
_entity.id
_entity.type
_entity.pdbx_description
1 polymer ?
#
loop_
_entity_poly.entity_id
_entity_poly.type
_entity_poly.pdbx_seq_one_letter_code
_entity_poly.pdbx_strand_id
1 'polypeptide(L)'
;MKTIHTELGNITDVVNRLALAHPEVSFRLTHNDRKLLHTNGNGDVRQVLSAIYGINIAKKMIPVEGRSLDFTVRGFIALPEITRASRNYISTMINGRFIKNYPLANPILEGYHT
;
A
#
# COMPACT_ATOMS: atom_id res chain seq x y z
N MET A 1 4.45 -18.77 -18.94
CA MET A 1 3.08 -18.49 -19.44
C MET A 1 2.34 -17.73 -18.36
N LYS A 2 1.72 -16.59 -18.69
CA LYS A 2 0.94 -15.81 -17.71
C LYS A 2 -0.32 -16.59 -17.34
N THR A 3 -0.53 -16.88 -16.06
CA THR A 3 -1.71 -17.60 -15.56
C THR A 3 -2.79 -16.62 -15.09
N ILE A 4 -4.04 -17.06 -15.05
CA ILE A 4 -5.14 -16.26 -14.48
C ILE A 4 -4.80 -15.80 -13.06
N HIS A 5 -4.22 -16.68 -12.25
CA HIS A 5 -3.80 -16.36 -10.88
C HIS A 5 -2.75 -15.24 -10.84
N THR A 6 -1.73 -15.32 -11.70
CA THR A 6 -0.66 -14.31 -11.79
C THR A 6 -1.22 -12.95 -12.23
N GLU A 7 -2.05 -12.93 -13.28
CA GLU A 7 -2.63 -11.69 -13.78
C GLU A 7 -3.63 -11.07 -12.78
N LEU A 8 -4.40 -11.90 -12.08
CA LEU A 8 -5.29 -11.43 -11.01
C LEU A 8 -4.50 -10.80 -9.86
N GLY A 9 -3.35 -11.37 -9.50
CA GLY A 9 -2.41 -10.79 -8.53
C GLY A 9 -1.92 -9.41 -8.98
N ASN A 10 -1.51 -9.28 -10.24
CA ASN A 10 -1.05 -8.00 -10.81
C ASN A 10 -2.17 -6.94 -10.83
N ILE A 11 -3.38 -7.32 -11.22
CA ILE A 11 -4.55 -6.42 -11.21
C ILE A 11 -4.86 -5.97 -9.79
N THR A 12 -4.89 -6.90 -8.85
CA THR A 12 -5.17 -6.62 -7.43
C THR A 12 -4.12 -5.65 -6.86
N ASP A 13 -2.84 -5.86 -7.16
CA ASP A 13 -1.73 -5.00 -6.74
C ASP A 13 -1.88 -3.57 -7.28
N VAL A 14 -2.24 -3.42 -8.55
CA VAL A 14 -2.49 -2.10 -9.16
C VAL A 14 -3.66 -1.39 -8.48
N VAL A 15 -4.80 -2.08 -8.30
CA VAL A 15 -5.98 -1.47 -7.69
C VAL A 15 -5.72 -1.10 -6.22
N ASN A 16 -5.01 -1.94 -5.47
CA ASN A 16 -4.59 -1.65 -4.09
C ASN A 16 -3.75 -0.37 -4.02
N ARG A 17 -2.79 -0.18 -4.93
CA ARG A 17 -1.93 1.01 -4.98
C ARG A 17 -2.70 2.27 -5.35
N LEU A 18 -3.65 2.17 -6.27
CA LEU A 18 -4.54 3.29 -6.61
C LEU A 18 -5.40 3.68 -5.40
N ALA A 19 -5.96 2.71 -4.68
CA ALA A 19 -6.73 2.96 -3.48
C ALA A 19 -5.92 3.63 -2.37
N LEU A 20 -4.65 3.23 -2.19
CA LEU A 20 -3.75 3.86 -1.22
C LEU A 20 -3.36 5.29 -1.62
N ALA A 21 -3.18 5.54 -2.91
CA ALA A 21 -2.83 6.86 -3.41
C ALA A 21 -4.02 7.84 -3.37
N HIS A 22 -5.24 7.31 -3.46
CA HIS A 22 -6.49 8.07 -3.54
C HIS A 22 -7.53 7.53 -2.54
N PRO A 23 -7.33 7.69 -1.22
CA PRO A 23 -8.26 7.20 -0.21
C PRO A 23 -9.63 7.91 -0.24
N GLU A 24 -9.73 9.05 -0.91
CA GLU A 24 -10.96 9.79 -1.21
C GLU A 24 -11.82 9.13 -2.32
N VAL A 25 -11.29 8.15 -3.03
CA VAL A 25 -12.01 7.41 -4.08
C VAL A 25 -12.38 6.03 -3.58
N SER A 26 -13.64 5.64 -3.79
CA SER A 26 -14.13 4.30 -3.48
C SER A 26 -13.75 3.32 -4.60
N PHE A 27 -12.96 2.30 -4.28
CA PHE A 27 -12.57 1.24 -5.20
C PHE A 27 -13.32 -0.05 -4.88
N ARG A 28 -13.77 -0.76 -5.92
CA ARG A 28 -14.37 -2.10 -5.82
C ARG A 28 -13.74 -3.02 -6.85
N LEU A 29 -13.18 -4.14 -6.40
CA LEU A 29 -12.64 -5.18 -7.26
C LEU A 29 -13.32 -6.51 -6.95
N THR A 30 -13.86 -7.16 -7.98
CA THR A 30 -14.55 -8.45 -7.91
C THR A 30 -14.01 -9.39 -8.98
N HIS A 31 -13.91 -10.68 -8.65
CA HIS A 31 -13.57 -11.73 -9.60
C HIS A 31 -14.39 -12.98 -9.30
N ASN A 32 -15.12 -13.49 -10.31
CA ASN A 32 -16.03 -14.64 -10.18
C ASN A 32 -16.95 -14.51 -8.95
N ASP A 33 -17.68 -13.39 -8.87
CA ASP A 33 -18.61 -13.02 -7.80
C ASP A 33 -17.99 -12.88 -6.39
N ARG A 34 -16.69 -13.15 -6.24
CA ARG A 34 -15.94 -12.89 -5.01
C ARG A 34 -15.40 -11.46 -5.01
N LYS A 35 -15.76 -10.72 -3.97
CA LYS A 35 -15.17 -9.41 -3.67
C LYS A 35 -13.74 -9.59 -3.18
N LEU A 36 -12.81 -8.93 -3.87
CA LEU A 36 -11.37 -8.93 -3.56
C LEU A 36 -10.96 -7.66 -2.81
N LEU A 37 -11.51 -6.51 -3.19
CA LEU A 37 -11.28 -5.22 -2.52
C LEU A 37 -12.57 -4.41 -2.49
N HIS A 38 -12.78 -3.71 -1.38
CA HIS A 38 -13.75 -2.63 -1.30
C HIS A 38 -13.26 -1.57 -0.32
N THR A 39 -13.08 -0.34 -0.81
CA THR A 39 -12.82 0.84 0.03
C THR A 39 -14.04 1.74 0.05
N ASN A 40 -14.14 2.63 1.05
CA ASN A 40 -15.31 3.50 1.23
C ASN A 40 -15.14 4.90 0.63
N GLY A 41 -13.92 5.30 0.24
CA GLY A 41 -13.67 6.60 -0.39
C GLY A 41 -13.86 7.79 0.56
N ASN A 42 -13.64 7.63 1.86
CA ASN A 42 -13.86 8.70 2.85
C ASN A 42 -12.59 9.54 3.14
N GLY A 43 -11.48 9.27 2.45
CA GLY A 43 -10.20 9.96 2.66
C GLY A 43 -9.34 9.37 3.80
N ASP A 44 -9.84 8.43 4.60
CA ASP A 44 -9.05 7.81 5.68
C ASP A 44 -8.22 6.63 5.15
N VAL A 45 -6.95 6.90 4.88
CA VAL A 45 -6.00 5.89 4.39
C VAL A 45 -5.85 4.69 5.34
N ARG A 46 -6.13 4.82 6.65
CA ARG A 46 -6.08 3.68 7.59
C ARG A 46 -7.18 2.66 7.30
N GLN A 47 -8.32 3.12 6.80
CA GLN A 47 -9.42 2.24 6.39
C GLN A 47 -9.07 1.51 5.09
N VAL A 48 -8.40 2.19 4.17
CA VAL A 48 -7.83 1.56 2.97
C VAL A 48 -6.78 0.50 3.33
N LEU A 49 -5.84 0.83 4.22
CA LEU A 49 -4.83 -0.11 4.74
C LEU A 49 -5.49 -1.33 5.39
N SER A 50 -6.58 -1.12 6.14
CA SER A 50 -7.35 -2.20 6.76
C SER A 50 -8.03 -3.09 5.71
N ALA A 51 -8.54 -2.52 4.62
CA ALA A 51 -9.17 -3.28 3.54
C ALA A 51 -8.16 -4.13 2.75
N ILE A 52 -6.92 -3.65 2.60
CA ILE A 52 -5.87 -4.33 1.81
C ILE A 52 -5.09 -5.34 2.65
N TYR A 53 -4.63 -4.95 3.83
CA TYR A 53 -3.73 -5.76 4.67
C TYR A 53 -4.43 -6.42 5.86
N GLY A 54 -5.69 -6.09 6.10
CA GLY A 54 -6.46 -6.59 7.23
C GLY A 54 -6.32 -5.69 8.47
N ILE A 55 -7.38 -5.67 9.29
CA ILE A 55 -7.52 -4.76 10.42
C ILE A 55 -6.43 -4.94 11.49
N ASN A 56 -5.98 -6.17 11.70
CA ASN A 56 -4.97 -6.49 12.72
C ASN A 56 -3.60 -5.88 12.38
N ILE A 57 -3.28 -5.80 11.09
CA ILE A 57 -2.03 -5.19 10.62
C ILE A 57 -2.16 -3.69 10.67
N ALA A 58 -3.24 -3.15 10.08
CA ALA A 58 -3.46 -1.70 10.02
C ALA A 58 -3.47 -1.05 11.41
N LYS A 59 -4.01 -1.73 12.44
CA LYS A 59 -3.98 -1.25 13.84
C LYS A 59 -2.57 -1.15 14.43
N LYS A 60 -1.63 -1.97 13.96
CA LYS A 60 -0.23 -1.97 14.40
C LYS A 60 0.65 -1.04 13.55
N MET A 61 0.13 -0.47 12.47
CA MET A 61 0.89 0.48 11.67
C MET A 61 0.94 1.83 12.36
N ILE A 62 2.12 2.44 12.34
CA ILE A 62 2.38 3.74 12.92
C ILE A 62 2.43 4.81 11.82
N PRO A 63 1.86 6.00 12.04
CA PRO A 63 1.98 7.09 11.09
C PRO A 63 3.42 7.60 11.06
N VAL A 64 3.88 7.98 9.88
CA VAL A 64 5.16 8.67 9.68
C VAL A 64 4.91 9.98 8.96
N GLU A 65 5.60 11.02 9.41
CA GLU A 65 5.58 12.33 8.78
C GLU A 65 6.97 12.96 8.82
N GLY A 66 7.30 13.72 7.78
CA GLY A 66 8.55 14.46 7.67
C GLY A 66 8.39 15.57 6.66
N ARG A 67 9.09 16.69 6.88
CA ARG A 67 9.03 17.85 5.99
C ARG A 67 10.40 18.49 5.85
N SER A 68 10.74 18.87 4.63
CA SER A 68 11.86 19.74 4.30
C SER A 68 11.36 21.00 3.59
N LEU A 69 12.28 21.85 3.14
CA LEU A 69 11.96 22.97 2.25
C LEU A 69 11.44 22.49 0.89
N ASP A 70 11.89 21.31 0.43
CA ASP A 70 11.64 20.81 -0.91
C ASP A 70 10.43 19.88 -1.00
N PHE A 71 10.16 19.09 0.05
CA PHE A 71 9.11 18.07 0.01
C PHE A 71 8.52 17.73 1.38
N THR A 72 7.39 17.02 1.36
CA THR A 72 6.73 16.46 2.53
C THR A 72 6.54 14.96 2.32
N VAL A 73 6.83 14.19 3.36
CA VAL A 73 6.60 12.74 3.42
C VAL A 73 5.50 12.49 4.44
N ARG A 74 4.52 11.68 4.07
CA ARG A 74 3.49 11.18 4.96
C ARG A 74 3.22 9.73 4.60
N GLY A 75 2.87 8.91 5.58
CA GLY A 75 2.52 7.53 5.32
C GLY A 75 2.31 6.73 6.59
N PHE A 76 2.31 5.42 6.42
CA PHE A 76 2.19 4.46 7.50
C PHE A 76 3.22 3.37 7.31
N ILE A 77 3.84 2.95 8.39
CA ILE A 77 4.82 1.86 8.39
C ILE A 77 4.42 0.81 9.42
N ALA A 78 4.69 -0.46 9.13
CA ALA A 78 4.42 -1.56 10.06
C ALA A 78 5.57 -1.72 11.07
N LEU A 79 5.31 -2.20 12.28
CA LEU A 79 6.39 -2.53 13.20
C LEU A 79 7.27 -3.67 12.63
N PRO A 80 8.59 -3.70 12.91
CA PRO A 80 9.50 -4.74 12.41
C PRO A 80 9.10 -6.19 12.73
N GLU A 81 8.30 -6.41 13.79
CA GLU A 81 7.72 -7.71 14.13
C GLU A 81 6.75 -8.26 13.05
N ILE A 82 6.22 -7.39 12.18
CA ILE A 82 5.35 -7.74 11.07
C ILE A 82 6.22 -7.98 9.84
N THR A 83 6.73 -9.20 9.70
CA THR A 83 7.59 -9.56 8.57
C THR A 83 6.78 -9.96 7.34
N ARG A 84 7.32 -9.66 6.16
CA ARG A 84 6.78 -10.07 4.86
C ARG A 84 7.91 -10.56 3.99
N ALA A 85 7.68 -11.67 3.29
CA ALA A 85 8.69 -12.31 2.45
C ALA A 85 9.02 -11.50 1.17
N SER A 86 8.20 -10.51 0.81
CA SER A 86 8.35 -9.77 -0.45
C SER A 86 8.42 -8.27 -0.21
N ARG A 87 9.34 -7.61 -0.93
CA ARG A 87 9.46 -6.15 -1.01
C ARG A 87 8.28 -5.49 -1.75
N ASN A 88 7.41 -6.27 -2.39
CA ASN A 88 6.22 -5.77 -3.07
C ASN A 88 5.20 -5.11 -2.11
N TYR A 89 5.36 -5.30 -0.79
CA TYR A 89 4.54 -4.65 0.24
C TYR A 89 5.00 -3.22 0.57
N ILE A 90 6.12 -2.76 0.01
CA ILE A 90 6.53 -1.35 0.08
C ILE A 90 5.86 -0.61 -1.08
N SER A 91 4.94 0.30 -0.75
CA SER A 91 4.31 1.18 -1.72
C SER A 91 4.77 2.60 -1.51
N THR A 92 5.44 3.17 -2.50
CA THR A 92 5.86 4.57 -2.51
C THR A 92 5.06 5.34 -3.55
N MET A 93 4.55 6.50 -3.16
CA MET A 93 3.76 7.37 -4.02
C MET A 93 4.40 8.75 -4.08
N ILE A 94 4.48 9.33 -5.28
CA ILE A 94 4.90 10.71 -5.50
C ILE A 94 3.73 11.45 -6.13
N ASN A 95 3.20 12.46 -5.44
CA ASN A 95 2.08 13.28 -5.91
C ASN A 95 0.88 12.42 -6.40
N GLY A 96 0.52 11.40 -5.60
CA GLY A 96 -0.59 10.48 -5.92
C GLY A 96 -0.26 9.39 -6.95
N ARG A 97 0.97 9.32 -7.48
CA ARG A 97 1.36 8.27 -8.43
C ARG A 97 2.21 7.22 -7.74
N PHE A 98 1.81 5.96 -7.85
CA PHE A 98 2.65 4.86 -7.41
C PHE A 98 3.93 4.79 -8.24
N ILE A 99 5.07 4.72 -7.56
CA ILE A 99 6.40 4.62 -8.18
C ILE A 99 7.07 3.37 -7.65
N LYS A 100 7.63 2.57 -8.56
CA LYS A 100 8.55 1.48 -8.22
C LYS A 100 9.97 1.93 -8.50
N ASN A 101 10.73 2.25 -7.45
CA ASN A 101 12.08 2.79 -7.58
C ASN A 101 12.97 2.26 -6.44
N TYR A 102 14.09 1.62 -6.80
CA TYR A 102 15.01 1.03 -5.82
C TYR A 102 15.69 2.07 -4.92
N PRO A 103 16.22 3.20 -5.44
CA PRO A 103 16.71 4.29 -4.59
C PRO A 103 15.72 4.80 -3.53
N LEU A 104 14.41 4.76 -3.79
CA LEU A 104 13.40 5.13 -2.78
C LEU A 104 13.12 4.01 -1.78
N ALA A 105 13.16 2.75 -2.22
CA ALA A 105 12.86 1.61 -1.38
C ALA A 105 14.02 1.20 -0.45
N ASN A 106 15.27 1.37 -0.90
CA ASN A 106 16.45 0.93 -0.14
C ASN A 106 16.60 1.64 1.22
N PRO A 107 16.45 2.98 1.33
CA PRO A 107 16.52 3.65 2.64
C PRO A 107 15.43 3.21 3.61
N ILE A 108 14.25 2.84 3.09
CA ILE A 108 13.18 2.28 3.91
C ILE A 108 13.64 0.94 4.47
N LEU A 109 14.19 0.05 3.64
CA LEU A 109 14.72 -1.26 4.07
C LEU A 109 15.85 -1.11 5.10
N GLU A 110 16.80 -0.19 4.85
CA GLU A 110 17.88 0.13 5.78
C GLU A 110 17.35 0.56 7.15
N GLY A 111 16.27 1.36 7.18
CA GLY A 111 15.60 1.77 8.43
C GLY A 111 14.96 0.61 9.21
N TYR A 112 14.67 -0.51 8.55
CA TYR A 112 14.24 -1.76 9.19
C TYR A 112 15.42 -2.68 9.54
N HIS A 113 16.66 -2.29 9.24
CA HIS A 113 17.86 -3.12 9.38
C HIS A 113 17.71 -4.49 8.68
N THR A 114 17.00 -4.54 7.55
CA THR A 114 16.72 -5.77 6.78
C THR A 114 17.05 -5.63 5.29
#